data_AF-A0A317U2Q8-F1
#
_entry.id   AF-A0A317U2Q8-F1
#
_cell.length_a   1.000
_cell.length_b   1.000
_cell.length_c   1.000
_cell.angle_alpha   90.00
_cell.angle_beta   90.00
_cell.angle_gamma   90.00
#
_symmetry.space_group_name_H-M   'P 1'
#
loop_
_entity.id
_entity.type
_entity.pdbx_description
1 polymer ?
#
loop_
_entity_poly.entity_id
_entity_poly.type
_entity_poly.pdbx_seq_one_letter_code
_entity_poly.pdbx_strand_id
1 'polypeptide(L)'
;MKFIHGLFLVSFLIYQNAHAEKALSPPAGQSAQCEEAYERSGQIKTISNVFSSLSNNCYSAGGMKLMHKILVAENSNEPTGVLFTCTGSDLNFVVFSCLYSTN
;
A
#
# COMPACT_ATOMS: atom_id res chain seq x y z
N MET A 1 59.87 -18.72 4.61
CA MET A 1 58.97 -18.14 3.57
C MET A 1 57.78 -17.52 4.28
N LYS A 2 57.48 -16.25 3.95
CA LYS A 2 56.32 -15.47 4.38
C LYS A 2 55.08 -15.97 3.66
N PHE A 3 53.91 -16.02 4.31
CA PHE A 3 52.64 -15.58 3.71
C PHE A 3 51.68 -15.10 4.79
N ILE A 4 51.49 -13.79 4.83
CA ILE A 4 50.40 -13.10 5.51
C ILE A 4 49.14 -13.36 4.68
N HIS A 5 48.05 -13.85 5.28
CA HIS A 5 46.73 -13.77 4.67
C HIS A 5 45.71 -13.39 5.74
N GLY A 6 45.56 -12.07 5.92
CA GLY A 6 44.32 -11.53 6.44
C GLY A 6 43.22 -11.74 5.40
N LEU A 7 42.03 -12.10 5.85
CA LEU A 7 40.83 -12.11 5.02
C LEU A 7 39.67 -11.61 5.88
N PHE A 8 39.50 -10.29 5.87
CA PHE A 8 38.40 -9.60 5.19
C PHE A 8 37.07 -9.80 5.94
N LEU A 9 36.84 -8.95 6.94
CA LEU A 9 35.51 -8.61 7.43
C LEU A 9 34.73 -8.01 6.25
N VAL A 10 34.01 -8.86 5.53
CA VAL A 10 33.03 -8.39 4.55
C VAL A 10 31.86 -7.83 5.36
N SER A 11 31.92 -6.52 5.60
CA SER A 11 30.79 -5.71 5.98
C SER A 11 29.72 -5.88 4.91
N PHE A 12 28.80 -6.82 5.09
CA PHE A 12 27.54 -6.85 4.37
C PHE A 12 26.73 -5.63 4.84
N LEU A 13 27.07 -4.46 4.29
CA LEU A 13 26.15 -3.33 4.24
C LEU A 13 25.04 -3.75 3.30
N ILE A 14 24.00 -4.36 3.88
CA ILE A 14 22.75 -4.62 3.19
C ILE A 14 22.19 -3.26 2.83
N TYR A 15 22.42 -2.85 1.58
CA TYR A 15 21.80 -1.70 0.95
C TYR A 15 20.29 -1.98 0.91
N GLN A 16 19.58 -1.60 1.97
CA GLN A 16 18.12 -1.56 1.89
C GLN A 16 17.76 -0.34 1.06
N ASN A 17 17.53 -0.55 -0.24
CA ASN A 17 16.86 0.42 -1.09
C ASN A 17 15.40 0.52 -0.62
N ALA A 18 15.19 1.21 0.51
CA ALA A 18 13.86 1.57 0.98
C ALA A 18 13.33 2.68 0.06
N HIS A 19 12.68 2.29 -1.03
CA HIS A 19 11.79 3.20 -1.73
C HIS A 19 10.69 3.57 -0.75
N ALA A 20 10.71 4.81 -0.24
CA ALA A 20 9.71 5.31 0.68
C ALA A 20 8.36 5.37 -0.06
N GLU A 21 7.40 4.53 0.35
CA GLU A 21 6.02 4.63 -0.12
C GLU A 21 5.45 6.01 0.23
N LYS A 22 4.79 6.67 -0.72
CA LYS A 22 4.14 7.96 -0.48
C LYS A 22 2.96 7.77 0.49
N ALA A 23 2.84 8.67 1.45
CA ALA A 23 1.70 8.69 2.35
C ALA A 23 0.42 9.05 1.59
N LEU A 24 -0.67 8.41 1.96
CA LEU A 24 -2.00 8.66 1.45
C LEU A 24 -2.69 9.73 2.30
N SER A 25 -3.51 10.56 1.64
CA SER A 25 -4.42 11.51 2.25
C SER A 25 -5.74 10.84 2.64
N PRO A 26 -6.51 11.40 3.59
CA PRO A 26 -7.80 10.84 3.97
C PRO A 26 -8.77 10.72 2.79
N PRO A 27 -9.65 9.70 2.77
CA PRO A 27 -10.62 9.51 1.70
C PRO A 27 -11.77 10.51 1.85
N ALA A 28 -11.84 11.52 0.98
CA ALA A 28 -12.89 12.54 1.05
C ALA A 28 -14.24 12.00 0.52
N GLY A 29 -15.29 12.08 1.34
CA GLY A 29 -16.69 11.83 0.91
C GLY A 29 -17.01 10.37 0.57
N GLN A 30 -16.24 9.42 1.08
CA GLN A 30 -16.42 8.00 0.80
C GLN A 30 -17.13 7.26 1.93
N SER A 31 -17.40 5.98 1.70
CA SER A 31 -18.06 5.11 2.67
C SER A 31 -17.29 5.04 3.98
N ALA A 32 -17.99 4.86 5.11
CA ALA A 32 -17.40 4.78 6.44
C ALA A 32 -16.29 3.71 6.54
N GLN A 33 -16.39 2.64 5.76
CA GLN A 33 -15.38 1.58 5.68
C GLN A 33 -14.01 2.08 5.19
N CYS A 34 -13.99 3.11 4.33
CA CYS A 34 -12.76 3.72 3.83
C CYS A 34 -12.13 4.61 4.90
N GLU A 35 -12.93 5.46 5.53
CA GLU A 35 -12.47 6.34 6.61
C GLU A 35 -11.95 5.54 7.81
N GLU A 36 -12.70 4.52 8.25
CA GLU A 36 -12.29 3.64 9.34
C GLU A 36 -10.98 2.89 9.02
N ALA A 37 -10.84 2.37 7.79
CA ALA A 37 -9.61 1.69 7.38
C ALA A 37 -8.42 2.64 7.32
N TYR A 38 -8.63 3.88 6.87
CA TYR A 38 -7.62 4.92 6.89
C TYR A 38 -7.18 5.23 8.31
N GLU A 39 -8.11 5.53 9.21
CA GLU A 39 -7.82 5.88 10.60
C GLU A 39 -7.10 4.76 11.34
N ARG A 40 -7.48 3.49 11.10
CA ARG A 40 -6.85 2.31 11.69
C ARG A 40 -5.52 1.90 11.05
N SER A 41 -5.25 2.30 9.82
CA SER A 41 -3.94 2.05 9.21
C SER A 41 -2.85 2.73 10.04
N GLY A 42 -1.65 2.15 10.11
CA GLY A 42 -0.59 2.55 11.06
C GLY A 42 -0.24 4.06 11.03
N GLN A 43 0.70 4.48 11.90
CA GLN A 43 1.09 5.89 12.01
C GLN A 43 1.49 6.52 10.66
N ILE A 44 2.08 5.73 9.76
CA ILE A 44 2.32 6.12 8.38
C ILE A 44 1.24 5.52 7.49
N LYS A 45 0.43 6.36 6.86
CA LYS A 45 -0.71 5.99 6.01
C LYS A 45 -0.25 5.55 4.61
N THR A 46 0.60 4.53 4.52
CA THR A 46 1.08 4.04 3.22
C THR A 46 0.05 3.15 2.54
N ILE A 47 0.25 2.87 1.24
CA ILE A 47 -0.58 1.96 0.44
C ILE A 47 -0.70 0.60 1.12
N SER A 48 0.42 0.02 1.56
CA SER A 48 0.45 -1.29 2.21
C SER A 48 -0.36 -1.31 3.53
N ASN A 49 -0.22 -0.27 4.34
CA ASN A 49 -0.92 -0.16 5.61
C ASN A 49 -2.43 0.02 5.42
N VAL A 50 -2.84 0.87 4.48
CA VAL A 50 -4.25 1.08 4.14
C VAL A 50 -4.85 -0.18 3.49
N PHE A 51 -4.10 -0.87 2.62
CA PHE A 51 -4.51 -2.15 2.03
C PHE A 51 -4.81 -3.19 3.11
N SER A 52 -3.92 -3.31 4.10
CA SER A 52 -4.07 -4.28 5.18
C SER A 52 -5.34 -4.03 6.02
N SER A 53 -5.61 -2.78 6.37
CA SER A 53 -6.85 -2.40 7.07
C SER A 53 -8.09 -2.64 6.21
N LEU A 54 -8.07 -2.25 4.94
CA LEU A 54 -9.19 -2.44 4.01
C LEU A 54 -9.46 -3.91 3.70
N SER A 55 -8.44 -4.75 3.72
CA SER A 55 -8.57 -6.19 3.45
C SER A 55 -9.49 -6.82 4.49
N ASN A 56 -9.29 -6.48 5.77
CA ASN A 56 -10.16 -6.92 6.86
C ASN A 56 -11.60 -6.43 6.67
N ASN A 57 -11.77 -5.14 6.35
CA ASN A 57 -13.11 -4.58 6.10
C ASN A 57 -13.79 -5.24 4.89
N CYS A 58 -13.02 -5.60 3.86
CA CYS A 58 -13.50 -6.30 2.68
C CYS A 58 -14.06 -7.68 3.03
N TYR A 59 -13.31 -8.49 3.79
CA TYR A 59 -13.78 -9.79 4.24
C TYR A 59 -14.99 -9.69 5.18
N SER A 60 -14.99 -8.73 6.12
CA SER A 60 -16.14 -8.53 7.03
C SER A 60 -17.40 -8.07 6.30
N ALA A 61 -17.28 -7.39 5.17
CA ALA A 61 -18.42 -7.00 4.32
C ALA A 61 -18.89 -8.13 3.38
N GLY A 62 -18.31 -9.33 3.46
CA GLY A 62 -18.63 -10.46 2.57
C GLY A 62 -17.88 -10.44 1.24
N GLY A 63 -16.90 -9.55 1.07
CA GLY A 63 -15.97 -9.58 -0.04
C GLY A 63 -14.96 -10.72 0.08
N MET A 64 -14.38 -11.11 -1.04
CA MET A 64 -13.40 -12.19 -1.13
C MET A 64 -12.02 -11.72 -1.58
N LYS A 65 -11.94 -10.56 -2.25
CA LYS A 65 -10.68 -10.06 -2.78
C LYS A 65 -10.64 -8.55 -2.76
N LEU A 66 -9.56 -8.01 -2.21
CA LEU A 66 -9.19 -6.61 -2.32
C LEU A 66 -8.14 -6.44 -3.43
N MET A 67 -8.42 -5.57 -4.37
CA MET A 67 -7.47 -5.16 -5.42
C MET A 67 -7.10 -3.69 -5.21
N HIS A 68 -5.94 -3.28 -5.71
CA HIS A 68 -5.56 -1.88 -5.74
C HIS A 68 -5.00 -1.50 -7.11
N LYS A 69 -5.20 -0.24 -7.50
CA LYS A 69 -4.65 0.35 -8.72
C LYS A 69 -4.08 1.71 -8.36
N ILE A 70 -2.79 1.89 -8.60
CA ILE A 70 -2.13 3.19 -8.47
C ILE A 70 -2.58 4.06 -9.65
N LEU A 71 -3.06 5.26 -9.33
CA LEU A 71 -3.40 6.30 -10.28
C LEU A 71 -2.18 7.19 -10.46
N VAL A 72 -1.85 7.49 -11.71
CA VAL A 72 -0.74 8.36 -12.10
C VAL A 72 -1.31 9.59 -12.81
N ALA A 73 -0.63 10.73 -12.70
CA ALA A 73 -1.01 11.92 -13.46
C ALA A 73 -0.86 11.69 -14.97
N GLU A 74 -1.67 12.37 -15.79
CA GLU A 74 -1.58 12.23 -17.25
C GLU A 74 -0.27 12.79 -17.82
N ASN A 75 0.27 13.83 -17.15
CA ASN A 75 1.42 14.60 -17.64
C ASN A 75 2.72 14.32 -16.86
N SER A 76 2.66 13.50 -15.80
CA SER A 76 3.82 13.06 -15.05
C SER A 76 3.59 11.63 -14.58
N ASN A 77 4.62 10.78 -14.61
CA ASN A 77 4.55 9.42 -14.06
C ASN A 77 4.48 9.41 -12.51
N GLU A 78 4.03 10.52 -11.91
CA GLU A 78 3.89 10.65 -10.47
C GLU A 78 2.57 10.04 -10.02
N PRO A 79 2.57 9.23 -8.95
CA PRO A 79 1.34 8.71 -8.38
C PRO A 79 0.53 9.86 -7.80
N THR A 80 -0.74 9.95 -8.20
CA THR A 80 -1.72 10.93 -7.71
C THR A 80 -2.65 10.33 -6.68
N GLY A 81 -2.86 9.02 -6.71
CA GLY A 81 -3.72 8.34 -5.76
C GLY A 81 -3.70 6.82 -5.93
N VAL A 82 -4.53 6.13 -5.13
CA VAL A 82 -4.74 4.70 -5.23
C VAL A 82 -6.23 4.41 -5.11
N LEU A 83 -6.74 3.63 -6.05
CA LEU A 83 -8.08 3.05 -5.99
C LEU A 83 -7.99 1.63 -5.44
N PHE A 84 -8.60 1.39 -4.30
CA PHE A 84 -8.83 0.06 -3.75
C PHE A 84 -10.24 -0.41 -4.11
N THR A 85 -10.39 -1.68 -4.48
CA THR A 85 -11.69 -2.26 -4.86
C THR A 85 -11.85 -3.60 -4.16
N CYS A 86 -12.88 -3.68 -3.30
CA CYS A 86 -13.30 -4.93 -2.68
C CYS A 86 -14.33 -5.62 -3.59
N THR A 87 -14.08 -6.87 -3.92
CA THR A 87 -14.90 -7.66 -4.85
C THR A 87 -15.34 -8.97 -4.21
N GLY A 88 -16.46 -9.52 -4.69
CA GLY A 88 -16.94 -10.86 -4.34
C GLY A 88 -16.16 -11.97 -5.06
N SER A 89 -16.76 -13.15 -5.20
CA SER A 89 -16.18 -14.24 -6.01
C SER A 89 -16.04 -13.86 -7.49
N ASP A 90 -16.99 -13.07 -7.99
CA ASP A 90 -16.91 -12.43 -9.30
C ASP A 90 -16.24 -11.06 -9.16
N LEU A 91 -15.19 -10.82 -9.95
CA LEU A 91 -14.44 -9.56 -9.96
C LEU A 91 -15.29 -8.37 -10.47
N ASN A 92 -16.40 -8.64 -11.16
CA ASN A 92 -17.34 -7.61 -11.59
C ASN A 92 -18.33 -7.21 -10.49
N PHE A 93 -18.45 -8.02 -9.42
CA PHE A 93 -19.27 -7.68 -8.28
C PHE A 93 -18.46 -6.88 -7.26
N VAL A 94 -18.63 -5.56 -7.30
CA VAL A 94 -17.97 -4.63 -6.37
C VAL A 94 -18.78 -4.50 -5.10
N VAL A 95 -18.18 -4.84 -3.96
CA VAL A 95 -18.77 -4.64 -2.63
C VAL A 95 -18.63 -3.17 -2.22
N PHE A 96 -17.41 -2.63 -2.34
CA PHE A 96 -17.11 -1.22 -2.16
C PHE A 96 -15.79 -0.86 -2.85
N SER A 97 -15.56 0.43 -3.02
CA SER A 97 -14.30 0.98 -3.52
C SER A 97 -13.87 2.18 -2.70
N CYS A 98 -12.57 2.31 -2.48
CA CYS A 98 -11.97 3.42 -1.75
C CYS A 98 -10.88 4.10 -2.58
N LEU A 99 -10.98 5.40 -2.78
CA LEU A 99 -9.99 6.23 -3.47
C LEU A 99 -9.19 7.06 -2.45
N TYR A 100 -7.87 6.96 -2.49
CA TYR A 100 -7.01 7.78 -1.65
C TYR A 100 -6.12 8.65 -2.52
N SER A 101 -6.07 9.93 -2.24
CA SER A 101 -5.13 10.85 -2.86
C SER A 101 -3.75 10.67 -2.24
N THR A 102 -2.69 11.03 -2.97
CA THR A 102 -1.35 11.22 -2.38
C THR A 102 -1.00 12.70 -2.17
N ASN A 103 -1.92 13.59 -2.53
CA ASN A 103 -1.85 15.05 -2.39
C ASN A 103 -2.91 15.55 -1.40
#